data_AF-T0XYL9-F1
#
_entry.id   AF-T0XYL9-F1
#
_cell.length_a   1.000
_cell.length_b   1.000
_cell.length_c   1.000
_cell.angle_alpha   90.00
_cell.angle_beta   90.00
_cell.angle_gamma   90.00
#
_symmetry.space_group_name_H-M   'P 1'
#
loop_
_entity.id
_entity.type
_entity.pdbx_description
1 polymer ?
#
loop_
_entity_poly.entity_id
_entity_poly.type
_entity_poly.pdbx_seq_one_letter_code
_entity_poly.pdbx_strand_id
1 'polypeptide(L)' 'MPARESRTELPSTQAEAIDRARSGAPSGWRIVAERQTAGRGRLDHAWASPPGGLYLS' A
#
# COMPACT_ATOMS: atom_id res chain seq x y z
N MET A 1 13.98 -13.75 2.04
CA MET A 1 13.00 -12.84 1.37
C MET A 1 12.69 -11.70 2.31
N PRO A 2 12.75 -10.44 1.87
CA PRO A 2 12.40 -9.28 2.69
C PRO A 2 10.94 -9.37 3.20
N ALA A 3 10.66 -8.70 4.31
CA ALA A 3 9.40 -8.81 5.04
C ALA A 3 8.19 -8.39 4.18
N ARG A 4 7.08 -9.13 4.33
CA ARG A 4 5.76 -8.76 3.82
C ARG A 4 4.89 -8.38 5.01
N GLU A 5 4.37 -7.16 5.01
CA GLU A 5 3.34 -6.73 5.95
C GLU A 5 1.95 -6.86 5.33
N SER A 6 0.95 -7.14 6.16
CA SER A 6 -0.46 -7.20 5.76
C SER A 6 -1.28 -6.32 6.69
N ARG A 7 -2.24 -5.59 6.13
CA ARG A 7 -3.17 -4.73 6.85
C ARG A 7 -4.58 -5.02 6.35
N THR A 8 -5.54 -5.00 7.27
CA THR A 8 -6.96 -5.05 6.90
C THR A 8 -7.39 -3.74 6.24
N GLU A 9 -6.91 -2.60 6.73
CA GLU A 9 -7.24 -1.29 6.20
C GLU A 9 -6.09 -0.28 6.36
N LEU A 10 -5.93 0.61 5.37
CA LEU A 10 -5.07 1.80 5.43
C LEU A 10 -5.51 2.86 4.42
N PRO A 11 -5.01 4.10 4.51
CA PRO A 11 -5.28 5.13 3.50
C PRO A 11 -4.77 4.75 2.11
N SER A 12 -3.50 4.37 1.97
CA SER A 12 -2.93 3.91 0.70
C SER A 12 -1.67 3.08 0.91
N THR A 13 -1.56 1.92 0.24
CA THR A 13 -0.36 1.07 0.25
C THR A 13 0.86 1.81 -0.30
N GLN A 14 0.65 2.63 -1.34
CA GLN A 14 1.72 3.40 -1.96
C GLN A 14 2.25 4.49 -1.02
N ALA A 15 1.36 5.16 -0.28
CA ALA A 15 1.78 6.18 0.69
C ALA A 15 2.60 5.55 1.82
N GLU A 16 2.13 4.44 2.40
CA GLU A 16 2.87 3.71 3.43
C GLU A 16 4.21 3.19 2.90
N ALA A 17 4.25 2.65 1.68
CA ALA A 17 5.49 2.16 1.07
C ALA A 17 6.53 3.28 0.89
N ILE A 18 6.11 4.49 0.51
CA ILE A 18 6.99 5.67 0.42
C ILE A 18 7.55 6.03 1.80
N ASP A 19 6.70 6.09 2.83
CA ASP A 19 7.13 6.47 4.18
C ASP A 19 8.07 5.42 4.79
N ARG A 20 7.83 4.14 4.51
CA ARG A 20 8.71 3.03 4.89
C ARG A 20 10.04 3.07 4.16
N ALA A 21 10.04 3.33 2.86
CA ALA A 21 11.26 3.49 2.08
C ALA A 21 12.11 4.66 2.63
N ARG A 22 11.47 5.79 2.95
CA ARG A 22 12.14 6.95 3.60
C ARG A 22 12.69 6.60 4.98
N SER A 23 12.04 5.69 5.69
CA SER A 23 12.47 5.19 7.00
C SER A 23 13.54 4.09 6.93
N GLY A 24 14.06 3.79 5.73
CA GLY A 24 15.13 2.80 5.55
C GLY A 24 14.64 1.35 5.43
N ALA A 25 13.39 1.13 5.01
CA ALA A 25 12.92 -0.22 4.73
C ALA A 25 13.83 -0.92 3.70
N PRO A 26 14.16 -2.21 3.92
CA PRO A 26 15.06 -2.94 3.03
C PRO A 26 14.44 -3.13 1.65
N SER A 27 15.30 -3.30 0.64
CA SER A 27 14.84 -3.60 -0.72
C SER A 27 13.96 -4.86 -0.74
N GLY A 28 12.84 -4.75 -1.46
CA GLY A 28 11.81 -5.80 -1.57
C GLY A 28 10.89 -5.96 -0.36
N TRP A 29 10.98 -5.09 0.65
CA TRP A 29 9.87 -4.91 1.61
C TRP A 29 8.59 -4.58 0.85
N ARG A 30 7.46 -5.13 1.31
CA ARG A 30 6.19 -5.02 0.62
C ARG A 30 5.02 -4.98 1.60
N ILE A 31 3.95 -4.29 1.22
CA ILE A 31 2.73 -4.20 2.01
C ILE A 31 1.50 -4.55 1.18
N VAL A 32 0.61 -5.35 1.76
CA VAL A 32 -0.69 -5.69 1.18
C VAL A 32 -1.82 -5.14 2.05
N ALA A 33 -2.83 -4.56 1.42
CA ALA A 33 -4.07 -4.13 2.06
C ALA A 33 -5.25 -4.97 1.58
N GLU A 34 -6.20 -5.29 2.47
CA GLU A 34 -7.52 -5.76 2.04
C GLU A 34 -8.42 -4.62 1.54
N ARG A 35 -8.31 -3.42 2.14
CA ARG A 35 -9.03 -2.20 1.75
C ARG A 35 -8.12 -0.97 1.79
N GLN A 36 -8.28 -0.05 0.83
CA GLN A 36 -7.71 1.31 0.92
C GLN A 36 -8.82 2.37 1.02
N THR A 37 -8.67 3.33 1.93
CA THR A 37 -9.67 4.41 2.13
C THR A 37 -9.39 5.67 1.33
N ALA A 38 -8.15 5.85 0.87
CA ALA A 38 -7.68 6.98 0.09
C ALA A 38 -6.74 6.50 -1.04
N GLY A 39 -7.15 5.44 -1.75
CA GLY A 39 -6.40 4.91 -2.88
C GLY A 39 -6.24 5.96 -3.98
N ARG A 40 -5.01 6.12 -4.49
CA ARG A 40 -4.68 7.06 -5.57
C ARG A 40 -4.19 6.33 -6.80
N GLY A 41 -4.83 6.58 -7.93
CA GLY A 41 -4.46 6.12 -9.25
C GLY A 41 -3.55 7.12 -9.98
N ARG A 42 -3.41 6.93 -11.30
CA ARG A 42 -2.62 7.85 -12.14
C ARG A 42 -3.34 9.20 -12.26
N LEU A 43 -2.55 10.27 -12.45
CA LEU A 43 -3.05 11.64 -12.61
C LEU A 43 -3.95 12.09 -11.45
N ASP A 44 -3.66 11.61 -10.25
CA ASP A 44 -4.41 11.91 -9.01
C ASP A 44 -5.89 11.48 -9.03
N HIS A 45 -6.27 10.60 -9.96
CA HIS A 45 -7.60 10.02 -9.95
C HIS A 45 -7.79 9.13 -8.72
N ALA A 46 -8.94 9.24 -8.07
CA ALA A 46 -9.30 8.34 -6.99
C ALA A 46 -9.31 6.87 -7.46
N TRP A 47 -8.76 5.97 -6.65
CA TRP A 47 -8.74 4.54 -6.91
C TRP A 47 -9.55 3.79 -5.85
N ALA A 48 -10.79 3.42 -6.21
CA ALA A 48 -11.68 2.66 -5.34
C ALA A 48 -11.04 1.31 -4.97
N SER A 49 -10.93 1.06 -3.67
CA SER A 49 -10.23 -0.12 -3.14
C SER A 49 -11.04 -0.86 -2.06
N PRO A 50 -12.23 -1.39 -2.38
CA PRO A 50 -13.03 -2.16 -1.41
C PRO A 50 -12.40 -3.53 -1.06
N PRO A 51 -12.83 -4.19 0.02
CA PRO A 51 -12.42 -5.56 0.32
C PRO A 51 -12.58 -6.51 -0.87
N GLY A 52 -11.63 -7.45 -1.02
CA GLY A 52 -11.63 -8.47 -2.08
C GLY A 52 -10.77 -8.13 -3.32
N GLY A 53 -10.17 -6.94 -3.37
CA GLY A 53 -9.15 -6.60 -4.37
C GLY A 53 -7.73 -6.96 -3.93
N LEU A 54 -6.77 -6.86 -4.87
CA LEU A 54 -5.34 -6.93 -4.57
C LEU A 54 -4.75 -5.52 -4.57
N TYR A 55 -4.36 -5.04 -3.40
CA TYR A 55 -3.68 -3.75 -3.23
C TYR A 55 -2.30 -4.02 -2.64
N LEU A 56 -1.25 -3.82 -3.45
CA LEU A 56 0.13 -4.16 -3.14
C LEU A 56 1.03 -2.99 -3.54
N SER A 57 2.03 -2.70 -2.71
CA SER A 57 3.13 -1.79 -3.01
C SER A 57 4.43 -2.33 -2.44
#